data_AF-A0A1M3QGA1-F1
#
_entry.id   AF-A0A1M3QGA1-F1
#
_cell.length_a   1.000
_cell.length_b   1.000
_cell.length_c   1.000
_cell.angle_alpha   90.00
_cell.angle_beta   90.00
_cell.angle_gamma   90.00
#
_symmetry.space_group_name_H-M   'P 1'
#
loop_
_entity.id
_entity.type
_entity.pdbx_description
1 polymer ?
#
loop_
_entity_poly.entity_id
_entity_poly.type
_entity_poly.pdbx_seq_one_letter_code
_entity_poly.pdbx_strand_id
1 'polypeptide(L)'
;MENRSINIAIIAEVAAALQHLNRQVVFVGGAVISLYANDPAPDEVRPTEDVDIALHIAALNDWQQTIEELLVLGFYPDPERHTINSYKYKNIPVDIMSATAGPWGPTNRWYKPGFENLWTANAEEQTVYILSAPCFLATKFEAYRNRGKDYRTSHDMEDIIYVLDNRTTIVEETAQADPSVRNFLIQQLDSLITAGILEEVLMAHINPLMLKERIPLVKQKIKQILNL
;
A
#
# COMPACT_ATOMS: atom_id res chain seq x y z
N MET A 1 -0.37 -0.52 22.73
CA MET A 1 0.63 -0.92 21.73
C MET A 1 0.30 -0.10 20.50
N GLU A 2 1.25 0.68 19.99
CA GLU A 2 1.03 1.53 18.82
C GLU A 2 0.69 0.65 17.61
N ASN A 3 -0.35 1.00 16.86
CA ASN A 3 -0.84 0.26 15.68
C ASN A 3 0.27 0.05 14.66
N ARG A 4 1.19 1.02 14.56
CA ARG A 4 2.37 0.91 13.71
C ARG A 4 3.23 -0.30 14.08
N SER A 5 3.49 -0.50 15.37
CA SER A 5 4.28 -1.63 15.86
C SER A 5 3.55 -2.96 15.60
N ILE A 6 2.22 -2.99 15.78
CA ILE A 6 1.40 -4.18 15.47
C ILE A 6 1.48 -4.53 13.99
N ASN A 7 1.26 -3.54 13.10
CA ASN A 7 1.30 -3.72 11.66
C ASN A 7 2.69 -4.20 11.19
N ILE A 8 3.77 -3.67 11.77
CA ILE A 8 5.15 -4.11 11.47
C ILE A 8 5.37 -5.55 11.94
N ALA A 9 4.91 -5.91 13.13
CA ALA A 9 5.06 -7.26 13.68
C ALA A 9 4.32 -8.32 12.83
N ILE A 10 3.09 -8.03 12.38
CA ILE A 10 2.37 -8.98 11.50
C ILE A 10 3.04 -9.14 10.13
N ILE A 11 3.63 -8.06 9.58
CA ILE A 11 4.42 -8.14 8.34
C ILE A 11 5.67 -9.00 8.57
N ALA A 12 6.38 -8.78 9.68
CA ALA A 12 7.57 -9.55 10.02
C ALA A 12 7.26 -11.06 10.18
N GLU A 13 6.14 -11.39 10.84
CA GLU A 13 5.69 -12.78 11.02
C GLU A 13 5.39 -13.44 9.66
N VAL A 14 4.66 -12.76 8.76
CA VAL A 14 4.36 -13.28 7.42
C VAL A 14 5.63 -13.38 6.56
N ALA A 15 6.53 -12.39 6.63
CA ALA A 15 7.79 -12.39 5.90
C ALA A 15 8.70 -13.56 6.33
N ALA A 16 8.81 -13.82 7.63
CA ALA A 16 9.55 -14.96 8.16
C ALA A 16 8.94 -16.29 7.70
N ALA A 17 7.61 -16.40 7.69
CA ALA A 17 6.88 -17.58 7.25
C ALA A 17 7.07 -17.89 5.76
N LEU A 18 7.22 -16.87 4.91
CA LEU A 18 7.45 -17.03 3.47
C LEU A 18 8.83 -17.60 3.13
N GLN A 19 9.80 -17.56 4.05
CA GLN A 19 11.16 -18.10 3.83
C GLN A 19 11.78 -17.64 2.49
N HIS A 20 12.12 -18.57 1.59
CA HIS A 20 12.71 -18.26 0.29
C HIS A 20 11.74 -17.58 -0.68
N LEU A 21 10.43 -17.63 -0.43
CA LEU A 21 9.43 -16.90 -1.21
C LEU A 21 9.38 -15.41 -0.83
N ASN A 22 9.90 -15.01 0.33
CA ASN A 22 9.89 -13.61 0.75
C ASN A 22 10.56 -12.67 -0.27
N ARG A 23 11.57 -13.17 -1.01
CA ARG A 23 12.25 -12.43 -2.09
C ARG A 23 11.46 -12.29 -3.40
N GLN A 24 10.34 -13.00 -3.50
CA GLN A 24 9.52 -13.09 -4.72
C GLN A 24 8.15 -12.42 -4.55
N VAL A 25 7.82 -12.01 -3.31
CA VAL A 25 6.60 -11.28 -2.99
C VAL A 25 6.90 -9.80 -2.84
N VAL A 26 5.85 -9.01 -3.01
CA VAL A 26 5.82 -7.58 -2.66
C VAL A 26 4.69 -7.39 -1.68
N PHE A 27 5.00 -6.87 -0.51
CA PHE A 27 3.99 -6.51 0.47
C PHE A 27 3.28 -5.23 0.00
N VAL A 28 1.96 -5.26 0.03
CA VAL A 28 1.08 -4.18 -0.42
C VAL A 28 -0.02 -3.95 0.62
N GLY A 29 -1.06 -3.18 0.30
CA GLY A 29 -2.24 -3.08 1.16
C GLY A 29 -2.12 -2.10 2.33
N GLY A 30 -2.86 -2.34 3.41
CA GLY A 30 -2.96 -1.43 4.55
C GLY A 30 -1.78 -1.53 5.53
N ALA A 31 -1.37 -2.75 5.87
CA ALA A 31 -0.35 -2.98 6.89
C ALA A 31 0.99 -2.29 6.56
N VAL A 32 1.37 -2.29 5.27
CA VAL A 32 2.65 -1.75 4.77
C VAL A 32 2.81 -0.25 4.93
N ILE A 33 1.73 0.49 5.17
CA ILE A 33 1.75 1.96 5.38
C ILE A 33 2.74 2.35 6.48
N SER A 34 2.81 1.52 7.51
CA SER A 34 3.71 1.63 8.66
C SER A 34 5.20 1.71 8.28
N LEU A 35 5.55 1.25 7.08
CA LEU A 35 6.90 1.21 6.52
C LEU A 35 7.23 2.40 5.63
N TYR A 36 6.26 3.25 5.26
CA TYR A 36 6.51 4.39 4.36
C TYR A 36 6.93 5.67 5.09
N ALA A 37 6.54 5.86 6.35
CA ALA A 37 6.84 7.09 7.09
C ALA A 37 8.35 7.25 7.37
N ASN A 38 8.88 8.45 7.12
CA ASN A 38 10.24 8.85 7.49
C ASN A 38 10.28 10.19 8.25
N ASP A 39 9.11 10.76 8.57
CA ASP A 39 8.99 11.85 9.53
C ASP A 39 9.48 11.39 10.93
N PRO A 40 10.25 12.21 11.67
CA PRO A 40 10.71 11.86 13.02
C PRO A 40 9.60 11.61 14.04
N ALA A 41 8.42 12.18 13.85
CA ALA A 41 7.26 12.02 14.72
C ALA A 41 6.02 11.78 13.85
N PRO A 42 5.92 10.59 13.21
CA PRO A 42 4.82 10.31 12.32
C PRO A 42 3.51 10.17 13.09
N ASP A 43 2.40 10.49 12.43
CA ASP A 43 1.08 10.21 12.97
C ASP A 43 0.85 8.70 13.19
N GLU A 44 -0.17 8.37 13.97
CA GLU A 44 -0.56 6.98 14.18
C GLU A 44 -1.23 6.41 12.91
N VAL A 45 -0.96 5.14 12.60
CA VAL A 45 -1.63 4.42 11.51
C VAL A 45 -2.91 3.74 11.98
N ARG A 46 -3.84 3.50 11.07
CA ARG A 46 -4.99 2.63 11.32
C ARG A 46 -4.52 1.21 11.66
N PRO A 47 -5.17 0.52 12.62
CA PRO A 47 -4.94 -0.91 12.82
C PRO A 47 -5.33 -1.68 11.57
N THR A 48 -4.43 -2.54 11.08
CA THR A 48 -4.72 -3.46 9.98
C THR A 48 -4.42 -4.87 10.47
N GLU A 49 -5.39 -5.76 10.32
CA GLU A 49 -5.32 -7.12 10.84
C GLU A 49 -4.82 -8.12 9.81
N ASP A 50 -4.87 -7.75 8.53
CA ASP A 50 -4.48 -8.56 7.38
C ASP A 50 -3.22 -8.04 6.66
N VAL A 51 -2.55 -8.98 5.99
CA VAL A 51 -1.35 -8.72 5.20
C VAL A 51 -1.64 -9.02 3.74
N ASP A 52 -1.51 -8.03 2.88
CA ASP A 52 -1.63 -8.21 1.44
C ASP A 52 -0.25 -8.44 0.81
N ILE A 53 -0.13 -9.49 -0.02
CA ILE A 53 1.07 -9.73 -0.82
C ILE A 53 0.71 -9.85 -2.30
N ALA A 54 1.57 -9.30 -3.16
CA ALA A 54 1.51 -9.46 -4.60
C ALA A 54 2.68 -10.32 -5.08
N LEU A 55 2.43 -11.20 -6.03
CA LEU A 55 3.43 -12.08 -6.66
C LEU A 55 3.57 -11.73 -8.15
N HIS A 56 4.80 -11.70 -8.65
CA HIS A 56 5.03 -11.61 -10.10
C HIS A 56 4.96 -12.99 -10.74
N ILE A 57 3.75 -13.38 -11.15
CA ILE A 57 3.53 -14.68 -11.79
C ILE A 57 3.12 -14.45 -13.24
N ALA A 58 3.91 -15.00 -14.17
CA ALA A 58 3.74 -14.81 -15.61
C ALA A 58 2.96 -15.95 -16.26
N ALA A 59 3.02 -17.17 -15.72
CA ALA A 59 2.34 -18.35 -16.25
C ALA A 59 1.45 -19.06 -15.20
N LEU A 60 0.45 -19.81 -15.67
CA LEU A 60 -0.47 -20.55 -14.79
C LEU A 60 0.22 -21.67 -14.00
N ASN A 61 1.21 -22.34 -14.60
CA ASN A 61 1.96 -23.40 -13.91
C ASN A 61 2.76 -22.82 -12.74
N ASP A 62 3.35 -21.64 -12.92
CA ASP A 62 4.08 -20.93 -11.87
C ASP A 62 3.15 -20.53 -10.72
N TRP A 63 1.88 -20.20 -11.02
CA TRP A 63 0.86 -19.94 -9.99
C TRP A 63 0.60 -21.19 -9.15
N GLN A 64 0.29 -22.32 -9.79
CA GLN A 64 -0.02 -23.56 -9.07
C GLN A 64 1.15 -23.99 -8.20
N GLN A 65 2.38 -23.97 -8.73
CA GLN A 65 3.57 -24.31 -7.96
C GLN A 65 3.76 -23.37 -6.76
N THR A 66 3.56 -22.07 -6.95
CA THR A 66 3.67 -21.09 -5.85
C THR A 66 2.63 -21.37 -4.76
N ILE A 67 1.40 -21.71 -5.13
CA ILE A 67 0.35 -22.07 -4.17
C ILE A 67 0.71 -23.37 -3.42
N GLU A 68 1.22 -24.39 -4.11
CA GLU A 68 1.67 -25.64 -3.48
C GLU A 68 2.80 -25.39 -2.46
N GLU A 69 3.75 -24.52 -2.78
CA GLU A 69 4.82 -24.10 -1.84
C GLU A 69 4.24 -23.34 -0.64
N LEU A 70 3.30 -22.41 -0.86
CA LEU A 70 2.61 -21.68 0.20
C LEU A 70 1.86 -22.61 1.16
N LEU A 71 1.20 -23.64 0.66
CA LEU A 71 0.52 -24.66 1.49
C LEU A 71 1.52 -25.41 2.38
N VAL A 72 2.71 -25.74 1.87
CA VAL A 72 3.78 -26.39 2.66
C VAL A 72 4.31 -25.45 3.74
N LEU A 73 4.37 -24.15 3.46
CA LEU A 73 4.77 -23.10 4.42
C LEU A 73 3.66 -22.75 5.43
N GLY A 74 2.49 -23.38 5.32
CA GLY A 74 1.39 -23.22 6.28
C GLY A 74 0.40 -22.09 5.96
N PHE A 75 0.43 -21.58 4.73
CA PHE A 75 -0.59 -20.65 4.22
C PHE A 75 -1.73 -21.46 3.59
N TYR A 76 -2.89 -21.46 4.22
CA TYR A 76 -4.06 -22.22 3.77
C TYR A 76 -5.18 -21.29 3.30
N PRO A 77 -6.00 -21.66 2.31
CA PRO A 77 -7.19 -20.89 1.94
C PRO A 77 -8.05 -20.62 3.17
N ASP A 78 -8.53 -19.38 3.30
CA ASP A 78 -9.37 -18.98 4.42
C ASP A 78 -10.84 -19.34 4.13
N PRO A 79 -11.43 -20.33 4.82
CA PRO A 79 -12.82 -20.72 4.58
C PRO A 79 -13.84 -19.66 5.04
N GLU A 80 -13.43 -18.70 5.87
CA GLU A 80 -14.30 -17.63 6.38
C GLU A 80 -14.37 -16.43 5.42
N ARG A 81 -13.42 -16.31 4.49
CA ARG A 81 -13.41 -15.27 3.46
C ARG A 81 -13.91 -15.84 2.13
N HIS A 82 -14.64 -15.03 1.36
CA HIS A 82 -15.35 -15.49 0.16
C HIS A 82 -14.58 -15.28 -1.15
N THR A 83 -13.31 -14.90 -1.07
CA THR A 83 -12.48 -14.57 -2.23
C THR A 83 -11.34 -15.57 -2.38
N ILE A 84 -11.08 -16.00 -3.61
CA ILE A 84 -10.11 -17.06 -3.94
C ILE A 84 -8.65 -16.72 -3.59
N ASN A 85 -8.38 -15.44 -3.37
CA ASN A 85 -7.09 -14.90 -2.97
C ASN A 85 -6.90 -14.80 -1.46
N SER A 86 -7.89 -15.19 -0.64
CA SER A 86 -7.78 -15.07 0.81
C SER A 86 -7.24 -16.34 1.45
N TYR A 87 -6.14 -16.19 2.16
CA TYR A 87 -5.43 -17.24 2.89
C TYR A 87 -5.31 -16.86 4.36
N LYS A 88 -4.88 -17.82 5.18
CA LYS A 88 -4.49 -17.64 6.57
C LYS A 88 -3.15 -18.29 6.81
N TYR A 89 -2.27 -17.57 7.50
CA TYR A 89 -1.08 -18.12 8.15
C TYR A 89 -1.30 -18.05 9.67
N LYS A 90 -1.43 -19.21 10.32
CA LYS A 90 -1.94 -19.28 11.71
C LYS A 90 -3.30 -18.56 11.81
N ASN A 91 -3.35 -17.44 12.54
CA ASN A 91 -4.54 -16.59 12.69
C ASN A 91 -4.44 -15.27 11.93
N ILE A 92 -3.39 -15.07 11.12
CA ILE A 92 -3.18 -13.85 10.34
C ILE A 92 -3.85 -14.05 8.97
N PRO A 93 -4.87 -13.26 8.60
CA PRO A 93 -5.40 -13.27 7.26
C PRO A 93 -4.36 -12.68 6.29
N VAL A 94 -4.16 -13.36 5.16
CA VAL A 94 -3.19 -12.99 4.14
C VAL A 94 -3.88 -13.02 2.78
N ASP A 95 -3.96 -11.88 2.10
CA ASP A 95 -4.52 -11.81 0.76
C ASP A 95 -3.40 -11.88 -0.28
N ILE A 96 -3.45 -12.91 -1.13
CA ILE A 96 -2.40 -13.26 -2.09
C ILE A 96 -2.86 -12.91 -3.51
N MET A 97 -2.27 -11.85 -4.07
CA MET A 97 -2.63 -11.31 -5.37
C MET A 97 -1.58 -11.62 -6.44
N SER A 98 -2.02 -11.68 -7.70
CA SER A 98 -1.11 -11.65 -8.86
C SER A 98 -0.84 -10.21 -9.30
N ALA A 99 0.40 -9.90 -9.66
CA ALA A 99 0.78 -8.63 -10.27
C ALA A 99 0.26 -8.47 -11.73
N THR A 100 -0.19 -9.56 -12.34
CA THR A 100 -0.75 -9.59 -13.70
C THR A 100 -2.20 -10.05 -13.67
N ALA A 101 -3.04 -9.40 -14.47
CA ALA A 101 -4.42 -9.84 -14.65
C ALA A 101 -4.42 -11.22 -15.33
N GLY A 102 -5.27 -12.11 -14.84
CA GLY A 102 -5.32 -13.49 -15.33
C GLY A 102 -6.62 -14.18 -14.95
N PRO A 103 -6.67 -15.52 -15.02
CA PRO A 103 -7.87 -16.30 -14.68
C PRO A 103 -8.37 -16.09 -13.25
N TRP A 104 -7.51 -15.56 -12.37
CA TRP A 104 -7.78 -15.32 -10.95
C TRP A 104 -8.42 -13.96 -10.66
N GLY A 105 -8.62 -13.12 -11.69
CA GLY A 105 -9.33 -11.85 -11.58
C GLY A 105 -8.52 -10.63 -12.05
N PRO A 106 -9.15 -9.44 -11.96
CA PRO A 106 -8.47 -8.18 -12.22
C PRO A 106 -7.39 -7.92 -11.15
N THR A 107 -6.37 -7.17 -11.52
CA THR A 107 -5.31 -6.73 -10.60
C THR A 107 -5.16 -5.21 -10.66
N ASN A 108 -4.47 -4.65 -9.67
CA ASN A 108 -4.12 -3.24 -9.67
C ASN A 108 -3.12 -2.96 -10.79
N ARG A 109 -3.43 -2.02 -11.70
CA ARG A 109 -2.62 -1.70 -12.88
C ARG A 109 -1.20 -1.27 -12.50
N TRP A 110 -1.02 -0.76 -11.27
CA TRP A 110 0.25 -0.21 -10.78
C TRP A 110 1.18 -1.28 -10.21
N TYR A 111 0.70 -2.51 -9.99
CA TYR A 111 1.60 -3.60 -9.57
C TYR A 111 2.66 -3.85 -10.65
N LYS A 112 2.28 -4.10 -11.90
CA LYS A 112 3.26 -4.36 -12.97
C LYS A 112 4.41 -3.31 -13.05
N PRO A 113 4.16 -1.99 -13.19
CA PRO A 113 5.24 -1.01 -13.19
C PRO A 113 5.94 -0.90 -11.83
N GLY A 114 5.24 -1.14 -10.71
CA GLY A 114 5.82 -1.14 -9.38
C GLY A 114 6.88 -2.24 -9.16
N PHE A 115 6.68 -3.41 -9.76
CA PHE A 115 7.64 -4.52 -9.70
C PHE A 115 8.96 -4.22 -10.43
N GLU A 116 8.99 -3.23 -11.34
CA GLU A 116 10.21 -2.81 -12.04
C GLU A 116 11.13 -1.98 -11.13
N ASN A 117 10.60 -1.41 -10.04
CA ASN A 117 11.36 -0.59 -9.09
C ASN A 117 10.86 -0.79 -7.65
N LEU A 118 11.15 -1.97 -7.10
CA LEU A 118 10.81 -2.32 -5.73
C LEU A 118 11.76 -1.68 -4.74
N TRP A 119 11.20 -1.23 -3.63
CA TRP A 119 11.97 -0.78 -2.47
C TRP A 119 12.10 -1.90 -1.46
N THR A 120 13.11 -1.76 -0.59
CA THR A 120 13.27 -2.62 0.58
C THR A 120 12.95 -1.83 1.83
N ALA A 121 12.32 -2.49 2.80
CA ALA A 121 12.06 -1.96 4.12
C ALA A 121 12.33 -3.05 5.17
N ASN A 122 12.64 -2.61 6.39
CA ASN A 122 12.82 -3.52 7.51
C ASN A 122 11.50 -3.63 8.28
N ALA A 123 11.02 -4.85 8.46
CA ALA A 123 9.96 -5.20 9.39
C ALA A 123 10.58 -6.08 10.49
N GLU A 124 10.91 -5.46 11.62
CA GLU A 124 11.77 -6.07 12.65
C GLU A 124 13.08 -6.61 12.04
N GLU A 125 13.37 -7.90 12.23
CA GLU A 125 14.56 -8.58 11.70
C GLU A 125 14.40 -9.03 10.23
N GLN A 126 13.24 -8.80 9.60
CA GLN A 126 12.96 -9.20 8.22
C GLN A 126 13.16 -8.03 7.25
N THR A 127 13.84 -8.30 6.14
CA THR A 127 13.81 -7.41 4.97
C THR A 127 12.65 -7.81 4.07
N VAL A 128 11.76 -6.86 3.77
CA VAL A 128 10.61 -7.05 2.88
C VAL A 128 10.70 -6.15 1.66
N TYR A 129 10.10 -6.60 0.57
CA TYR A 129 9.95 -5.80 -0.64
C TYR A 129 8.59 -5.08 -0.63
N ILE A 130 8.60 -3.79 -0.91
CA ILE A 130 7.40 -2.95 -1.02
C ILE A 130 7.46 -2.14 -2.32
N LEU A 131 6.30 -1.61 -2.72
CA LEU A 131 6.26 -0.65 -3.83
C LEU A 131 7.00 0.63 -3.46
N SER A 132 7.47 1.37 -4.46
CA SER A 132 7.88 2.76 -4.22
C SER A 132 6.70 3.57 -3.68
N ALA A 133 6.95 4.56 -2.82
CA ALA A 133 5.89 5.41 -2.28
C ALA A 133 4.94 6.01 -3.35
N PRO A 134 5.42 6.57 -4.48
CA PRO A 134 4.52 7.06 -5.53
C PRO A 134 3.69 5.94 -6.18
N CYS A 135 4.28 4.75 -6.39
CA CYS A 135 3.53 3.62 -6.92
C CYS A 135 2.47 3.12 -5.94
N PHE A 136 2.79 3.06 -4.64
CA PHE A 136 1.83 2.76 -3.58
C PHE A 136 0.66 3.75 -3.57
N LEU A 137 0.92 5.06 -3.60
CA LEU A 137 -0.13 6.07 -3.71
C LEU A 137 -1.03 5.84 -4.94
N ALA A 138 -0.42 5.46 -6.06
CA ALA A 138 -1.17 5.16 -7.28
C ALA A 138 -2.10 3.94 -7.10
N THR A 139 -1.63 2.89 -6.39
CA THR A 139 -2.47 1.73 -6.06
C THR A 139 -3.70 2.11 -5.23
N LYS A 140 -3.54 3.00 -4.24
CA LYS A 140 -4.62 3.46 -3.36
C LYS A 140 -5.62 4.34 -4.10
N PHE A 141 -5.16 5.26 -4.95
CA PHE A 141 -6.08 6.05 -5.78
C PHE A 141 -6.86 5.17 -6.76
N GLU A 142 -6.26 4.12 -7.30
CA GLU A 142 -6.98 3.14 -8.10
C GLU A 142 -8.02 2.36 -7.29
N ALA A 143 -7.64 1.88 -6.10
CA ALA A 143 -8.57 1.19 -5.20
C ALA A 143 -9.77 2.10 -4.86
N TYR A 144 -9.52 3.37 -4.50
CA TYR A 144 -10.57 4.36 -4.25
C TYR A 144 -11.50 4.53 -5.46
N ARG A 145 -10.99 4.66 -6.68
CA ARG A 145 -11.85 4.79 -7.87
C ARG A 145 -12.73 3.56 -8.13
N ASN A 146 -12.29 2.38 -7.69
CA ASN A 146 -13.05 1.15 -7.87
C ASN A 146 -14.14 0.98 -6.80
N ARG A 147 -13.79 1.20 -5.51
CA ARG A 147 -14.67 0.88 -4.37
C ARG A 147 -15.13 2.07 -3.53
N GLY A 148 -14.51 3.23 -3.72
CA GLY A 148 -14.73 4.44 -2.93
C GLY A 148 -16.06 5.11 -3.24
N LYS A 149 -16.61 5.78 -2.23
CA LYS A 149 -17.86 6.55 -2.31
C LYS A 149 -17.68 7.98 -1.83
N ASP A 150 -17.07 8.13 -0.65
CA ASP A 150 -16.75 9.42 -0.05
C ASP A 150 -15.27 9.44 0.31
N TYR A 151 -14.57 10.51 -0.09
CA TYR A 151 -13.16 10.70 0.20
C TYR A 151 -12.91 10.79 1.72
N ARG A 152 -13.85 11.38 2.48
CA ARG A 152 -13.68 11.68 3.92
C ARG A 152 -13.71 10.44 4.80
N THR A 153 -14.34 9.36 4.35
CA THR A 153 -14.49 8.11 5.12
C THR A 153 -13.75 6.95 4.49
N SER A 154 -12.96 7.20 3.46
CA SER A 154 -12.26 6.14 2.74
C SER A 154 -10.91 5.84 3.38
N HIS A 155 -10.69 4.57 3.71
CA HIS A 155 -9.36 4.08 4.11
C HIS A 155 -8.32 4.23 3.00
N ASP A 156 -8.70 4.13 1.72
CA ASP A 156 -7.76 4.39 0.64
C ASP A 156 -7.25 5.84 0.67
N MET A 157 -8.12 6.79 1.01
CA MET A 157 -7.74 8.21 1.16
C MET A 157 -6.97 8.47 2.45
N GLU A 158 -7.35 7.84 3.55
CA GLU A 158 -6.60 7.85 4.80
C GLU A 158 -5.13 7.45 4.55
N ASP A 159 -4.92 6.34 3.85
CA ASP A 159 -3.60 5.81 3.49
C ASP A 159 -2.81 6.77 2.59
N ILE A 160 -3.48 7.40 1.61
CA ILE A 160 -2.88 8.40 0.72
C ILE A 160 -2.41 9.63 1.50
N ILE A 161 -3.30 10.19 2.34
CA ILE A 161 -2.98 11.39 3.12
C ILE A 161 -1.89 11.07 4.13
N TYR A 162 -1.93 9.91 4.78
CA TYR A 162 -0.89 9.48 5.71
C TYR A 162 0.49 9.49 5.06
N VAL A 163 0.64 8.92 3.86
CA VAL A 163 1.94 8.90 3.16
C VAL A 163 2.34 10.31 2.71
N LEU A 164 1.43 11.10 2.17
CA LEU A 164 1.73 12.49 1.78
C LEU A 164 2.18 13.34 2.98
N ASP A 165 1.62 13.09 4.16
CA ASP A 165 1.95 13.79 5.39
C ASP A 165 3.29 13.32 5.97
N ASN A 166 3.47 12.01 6.11
CA ASN A 166 4.57 11.41 6.89
C ASN A 166 5.80 10.96 6.08
N ARG A 167 5.76 11.07 4.74
CA ARG A 167 6.92 10.90 3.87
C ARG A 167 7.45 12.28 3.45
N THR A 168 8.57 12.70 4.03
CA THR A 168 9.19 14.02 3.76
C THR A 168 9.74 14.14 2.34
N THR A 169 10.18 13.04 1.75
CA THR A 169 10.82 12.94 0.43
C THR A 169 9.85 12.62 -0.72
N ILE A 170 8.53 12.58 -0.45
CA ILE A 170 7.54 12.09 -1.44
C ILE A 170 7.51 12.89 -2.75
N VAL A 171 7.84 14.18 -2.71
CA VAL A 171 7.87 15.05 -3.88
C VAL A 171 9.01 14.65 -4.82
N GLU A 172 10.21 14.44 -4.27
CA GLU A 172 11.40 14.02 -5.02
C GLU A 172 11.22 12.61 -5.58
N GLU A 173 10.68 11.71 -4.77
CA GLU A 173 10.35 10.34 -5.17
C GLU A 173 9.32 10.32 -6.30
N THR A 174 8.31 11.19 -6.24
CA THR A 174 7.31 11.33 -7.31
C THR A 174 7.92 11.91 -8.59
N ALA A 175 8.86 12.86 -8.47
CA ALA A 175 9.58 13.42 -9.62
C ALA A 175 10.39 12.36 -10.36
N GLN A 176 11.00 11.43 -9.63
CA GLN A 176 11.81 10.33 -10.17
C GLN A 176 11.01 9.09 -10.58
N ALA A 177 9.71 9.03 -10.24
CA ALA A 177 8.85 7.91 -10.58
C ALA A 177 8.67 7.75 -12.09
N ASP A 178 8.24 6.56 -12.50
CA ASP A 178 7.81 6.30 -13.88
C ASP A 178 6.80 7.39 -14.33
N PRO A 179 6.95 7.96 -15.55
CA PRO A 179 6.09 9.04 -16.01
C PRO A 179 4.59 8.71 -15.96
N SER A 180 4.20 7.45 -16.17
CA SER A 180 2.79 7.04 -16.09
C SER A 180 2.25 7.11 -14.65
N VAL A 181 3.06 6.71 -13.66
CA VAL A 181 2.73 6.83 -12.23
C VAL A 181 2.66 8.29 -11.83
N ARG A 182 3.66 9.09 -12.20
CA ARG A 182 3.72 10.53 -11.88
C ARG A 182 2.51 11.28 -12.44
N ASN A 183 2.25 11.13 -13.75
CA ASN A 183 1.14 11.80 -14.41
C ASN A 183 -0.22 11.38 -13.83
N PHE A 184 -0.34 10.11 -13.45
CA PHE A 184 -1.53 9.63 -12.79
C PHE A 184 -1.76 10.30 -11.43
N LEU A 185 -0.74 10.37 -10.58
CA LEU A 185 -0.84 11.04 -9.28
C LEU A 185 -1.21 12.53 -9.43
N ILE A 186 -0.58 13.23 -10.39
CA ILE A 186 -0.92 14.63 -10.70
C ILE A 186 -2.39 14.76 -11.04
N GLN A 187 -2.91 13.91 -11.94
CA GLN A 187 -4.31 13.93 -12.34
C GLN A 187 -5.26 13.68 -11.15
N GLN A 188 -4.93 12.73 -10.28
CA GLN A 188 -5.78 12.41 -9.12
C GLN A 188 -5.80 13.54 -8.09
N LEU A 189 -4.63 14.13 -7.79
CA LEU A 189 -4.53 15.25 -6.87
C LEU A 189 -5.23 16.51 -7.41
N ASP A 190 -5.07 16.79 -8.71
CA ASP A 190 -5.76 17.90 -9.38
C ASP A 190 -7.29 17.74 -9.34
N SER A 191 -7.77 16.50 -9.46
CA SER A 191 -9.20 16.20 -9.36
C SER A 191 -9.78 16.55 -7.97
N LEU A 192 -9.01 16.35 -6.89
CA LEU A 192 -9.44 16.75 -5.53
C LEU A 192 -9.53 18.26 -5.37
N ILE A 193 -8.60 19.01 -5.98
CA ILE A 193 -8.57 20.47 -5.93
C ILE A 193 -9.71 21.04 -6.77
N THR A 194 -9.88 20.56 -8.00
CA THR A 194 -10.93 21.00 -8.92
C THR A 194 -12.32 20.72 -8.37
N ALA A 195 -12.49 19.60 -7.64
CA ALA A 195 -13.73 19.30 -6.94
C ALA A 195 -13.98 20.16 -5.69
N GLY A 196 -12.99 20.96 -5.25
CA GLY A 196 -13.08 21.77 -4.03
C GLY A 196 -13.06 20.95 -2.74
N ILE A 197 -12.73 19.66 -2.80
CA ILE A 197 -12.88 18.73 -1.67
C ILE A 197 -11.61 18.57 -0.84
N LEU A 198 -10.45 19.01 -1.36
CA LEU A 198 -9.15 18.78 -0.73
C LEU A 198 -9.11 19.18 0.76
N GLU A 199 -9.70 20.32 1.13
CA GLU A 199 -9.69 20.76 2.53
C GLU A 199 -10.36 19.76 3.46
N GLU A 200 -11.55 19.30 3.06
CA GLU A 200 -12.35 18.36 3.85
C GLU A 200 -11.66 16.99 3.95
N VAL A 201 -10.99 16.55 2.88
CA VAL A 201 -10.20 15.31 2.88
C VAL A 201 -9.03 15.43 3.85
N LEU A 202 -8.28 16.53 3.82
CA LEU A 202 -7.16 16.73 4.74
C LEU A 202 -7.64 16.82 6.19
N MET A 203 -8.73 17.52 6.47
CA MET A 203 -9.31 17.61 7.81
C MET A 203 -9.83 16.25 8.32
N ALA A 204 -10.31 15.38 7.42
CA ALA A 204 -10.83 14.07 7.79
C ALA A 204 -9.72 13.08 8.17
N HIS A 205 -8.55 13.18 7.54
CA HIS A 205 -7.51 12.15 7.61
C HIS A 205 -6.21 12.56 8.31
N ILE A 206 -5.99 13.85 8.53
CA ILE A 206 -4.87 14.32 9.36
C ILE A 206 -5.30 14.30 10.83
N ASN A 207 -4.37 13.98 11.72
CA ASN A 207 -4.59 14.00 13.16
C ASN A 207 -5.25 15.33 13.59
N PRO A 208 -6.45 15.28 14.23
CA PRO A 208 -7.21 16.47 14.62
C PRO A 208 -6.46 17.46 15.50
N LEU A 209 -5.45 16.99 16.24
CA LEU A 209 -4.62 17.82 17.13
C LEU A 209 -3.49 18.56 16.39
N MET A 210 -3.20 18.16 15.15
CA MET A 210 -2.05 18.63 14.36
C MET A 210 -2.48 19.34 13.06
N LEU A 211 -3.78 19.58 12.87
CA LEU A 211 -4.33 20.13 11.62
C LEU A 211 -3.66 21.45 11.20
N LYS A 212 -3.38 22.35 12.15
CA LYS A 212 -2.82 23.67 11.86
C LYS A 212 -1.39 23.57 11.33
N GLU A 213 -0.63 22.61 11.84
CA GLU A 213 0.76 22.38 11.51
C GLU A 213 0.91 21.56 10.23
N ARG A 214 0.10 20.51 10.07
CA ARG A 214 0.27 19.49 9.03
C ARG A 214 -0.45 19.82 7.71
N ILE A 215 -1.65 20.41 7.75
CA ILE A 215 -2.39 20.78 6.52
C ILE A 215 -1.54 21.65 5.57
N PRO A 216 -0.85 22.71 6.03
CA PRO A 216 -0.01 23.53 5.15
C PRO A 216 1.12 22.74 4.50
N LEU A 217 1.74 21.80 5.23
CA LEU A 217 2.83 20.97 4.73
C LEU A 217 2.35 20.02 3.64
N VAL A 218 1.22 19.34 3.88
CA VAL A 218 0.62 18.43 2.88
C VAL A 218 0.20 19.21 1.64
N LYS A 219 -0.46 20.37 1.79
CA LYS A 219 -0.82 21.23 0.66
C LYS A 219 0.40 21.69 -0.13
N GLN A 220 1.50 22.02 0.54
CA GLN A 220 2.74 22.40 -0.13
C GLN A 220 3.29 21.25 -0.96
N LYS A 221 3.36 20.03 -0.41
CA LYS A 221 3.81 18.84 -1.14
C LYS A 221 2.90 18.54 -2.34
N ILE A 222 1.58 18.60 -2.17
CA ILE A 222 0.61 18.43 -3.27
C ILE A 222 0.86 19.47 -4.36
N LYS A 223 1.01 20.74 -4.01
CA LYS A 223 1.29 21.80 -4.97
C LYS A 223 2.61 21.56 -5.72
N GLN A 224 3.66 21.09 -5.04
CA GLN A 224 4.92 20.76 -5.68
C GLN A 224 4.77 19.58 -6.66
N ILE A 225 4.04 18.53 -6.27
CA ILE A 225 3.76 17.38 -7.14
C ILE A 225 3.00 17.81 -8.40
N LEU A 226 2.02 18.70 -8.28
CA LEU A 226 1.25 19.22 -9.42
C LEU A 226 2.08 20.05 -10.42
N ASN A 227 3.27 20.51 -10.02
CA ASN A 227 4.17 21.28 -10.88
C ASN A 227 5.31 20.43 -11.49
N LEU A 228 5.29 19.10 -11.31
CA LEU A 228 6.23 18.16 -11.92
C LEU A 228 5.85 17.83 -13.36
#